data_AF-A0AAE1GCH8-F1
#
_entry.id   AF-A0AAE1GCH8-F1
#
_cell.length_a   1.000
_cell.length_b   1.000
_cell.length_c   1.000
_cell.angle_alpha   90.00
_cell.angle_beta   90.00
_cell.angle_gamma   90.00
#
_symmetry.space_group_name_H-M   'P 1'
#
loop_
_entity.id
_entity.type
_entity.pdbx_description
1 polymer ?
#
loop_
_entity_poly.entity_id
_entity_poly.type
_entity_poly.pdbx_seq_one_letter_code
_entity_poly.pdbx_strand_id
1 'polypeptide(L)'
;MDRRRHFSKTILAERERFVRMWMCGLSFRSIAQLTGATATTVSRWVRRWYYEGSLYSKKNFTPQSHITQANDAALATLVKSVVTHELSDCLLVVMWDAAMKGSSVVAIVTTFPNVKQVVEVGGWADSGLEGVVWNWGGLCRAYILLLADPTPLLHQASKAPHDHWDYRGRWVIVGLKRDQLEALSLTTKGRKTDHLVGIVKTEDDSGHYEVLHNLLYNHRILERVLSYQSNSVLYSSKIYPDIHITDGSPSKNNNSLRHKVMGQYILPHNITSVNQQSTVFPEKTRDLKGTIISLVVFNIPPNVMLRNKLAEGQEDRYFGLDVQVVRALAGLFNFTLQYIEPQPGERWGHQLDNGSWNGMVGLLGRGEGDIGVGVLYVTSLGGRQEFQEYSAPYDNEVNIVE
;
A
#
# COMPACT_ATOMS: atom_id res chain seq x y z
N MET A 1 -24.19 -39.43 -23.56
CA MET A 1 -22.83 -39.29 -24.13
C MET A 1 -22.66 -37.86 -24.64
N ASP A 2 -21.57 -37.23 -24.22
CA ASP A 2 -20.89 -36.05 -24.77
C ASP A 2 -21.63 -34.69 -24.88
N ARG A 3 -21.73 -33.94 -23.76
CA ARG A 3 -21.70 -32.46 -23.81
C ARG A 3 -20.25 -32.01 -23.73
N ARG A 4 -19.51 -32.04 -24.84
CA ARG A 4 -18.24 -31.29 -24.92
C ARG A 4 -18.59 -29.81 -24.86
N ARG A 5 -18.36 -29.18 -23.70
CA ARG A 5 -18.31 -27.72 -23.58
C ARG A 5 -17.27 -27.25 -24.60
N HIS A 6 -17.72 -26.46 -25.58
CA HIS A 6 -16.85 -25.75 -26.49
C HIS A 6 -15.91 -24.87 -25.64
N PHE A 7 -14.66 -25.30 -25.47
CA PHE A 7 -13.63 -24.45 -24.88
C PHE A 7 -13.23 -23.45 -25.96
N SER A 8 -13.75 -22.23 -25.87
CA SER A 8 -13.17 -21.10 -26.58
C SER A 8 -11.69 -20.99 -26.18
N LYS A 9 -10.79 -20.88 -27.17
CA LYS A 9 -9.38 -20.58 -26.89
C LYS A 9 -9.34 -19.20 -26.22
N THR A 10 -8.86 -19.13 -24.98
CA THR A 10 -8.65 -17.85 -24.31
C THR A 10 -7.62 -17.02 -25.07
N ILE A 11 -7.98 -15.78 -25.39
CA ILE A 11 -7.12 -14.83 -26.10
C ILE A 11 -6.07 -14.23 -25.14
N LEU A 12 -4.96 -13.70 -25.66
CA LEU A 12 -3.84 -13.20 -24.85
C LEU A 12 -4.30 -12.15 -23.82
N ALA A 13 -5.11 -11.19 -24.24
CA ALA A 13 -5.67 -10.15 -23.37
C ALA A 13 -6.51 -10.70 -22.21
N GLU A 14 -7.27 -11.78 -22.43
CA GLU A 14 -8.00 -12.45 -21.36
C GLU A 14 -7.04 -13.16 -20.40
N ARG A 15 -5.99 -13.81 -20.91
CA ARG A 15 -5.01 -14.49 -20.05
C ARG A 15 -4.26 -13.49 -19.16
N GLU A 16 -3.83 -12.38 -19.75
CA GLU A 16 -3.19 -11.26 -19.03
C GLU A 16 -4.12 -10.71 -17.95
N ARG A 17 -5.40 -10.50 -18.27
CA ARG A 17 -6.39 -10.04 -17.30
C ARG A 17 -6.48 -10.95 -16.08
N PHE A 18 -6.58 -12.27 -16.28
CA PHE A 18 -6.69 -13.21 -15.15
C PHE A 18 -5.43 -13.26 -14.29
N VAL A 19 -4.26 -13.29 -14.92
CA VAL A 19 -2.98 -13.33 -14.20
C VAL A 19 -2.73 -12.00 -13.48
N ARG A 20 -3.01 -10.87 -14.12
CA ARG A 20 -2.93 -9.53 -13.52
C ARG A 20 -3.84 -9.40 -12.31
N MET A 21 -5.11 -9.81 -12.40
CA MET A 21 -6.02 -9.78 -11.25
C MET A 21 -5.49 -10.60 -10.08
N TRP A 22 -4.93 -11.79 -10.33
CA TRP A 22 -4.33 -12.62 -9.27
C TRP A 22 -3.06 -12.02 -8.70
N MET A 23 -2.17 -11.49 -9.54
CA MET A 23 -0.97 -10.77 -9.12
C MET A 23 -1.30 -9.51 -8.32
N CYS A 24 -2.45 -8.89 -8.59
CA CYS A 24 -2.99 -7.79 -7.81
C CYS A 24 -3.57 -8.20 -6.45
N GLY A 25 -3.34 -9.44 -6.01
CA GLY A 25 -3.76 -9.95 -4.71
C GLY A 25 -5.20 -10.44 -4.64
N LEU A 26 -5.95 -10.45 -5.76
CA LEU A 26 -7.30 -11.00 -5.73
C LEU A 26 -7.24 -12.53 -5.55
N SER A 27 -8.06 -13.02 -4.63
CA SER A 27 -8.24 -14.46 -4.45
C SER A 27 -8.79 -15.10 -5.74
N PHE A 28 -8.49 -16.39 -5.97
CA PHE A 28 -9.07 -17.12 -7.10
C PHE A 28 -10.61 -17.09 -7.10
N ARG A 29 -11.23 -16.92 -5.93
CA ARG A 29 -12.68 -16.81 -5.75
C ARG A 29 -13.21 -15.45 -6.23
N SER A 30 -12.50 -14.37 -5.92
CA SER A 30 -12.84 -13.00 -6.36
C SER A 30 -12.73 -12.87 -7.88
N ILE A 31 -11.67 -13.43 -8.47
CA ILE A 31 -11.48 -13.42 -9.92
C ILE A 31 -12.56 -14.25 -10.63
N ALA A 32 -12.93 -15.40 -10.05
CA ALA A 32 -14.00 -16.24 -10.56
C ALA A 32 -15.34 -15.48 -10.63
N GLN A 33 -15.69 -14.73 -9.58
CA GLN A 33 -16.89 -13.88 -9.58
C GLN A 33 -16.84 -12.79 -10.66
N LEU A 34 -15.69 -12.15 -10.86
CA LEU A 34 -15.54 -11.05 -11.82
C LEU A 34 -15.47 -11.50 -13.29
N THR A 35 -15.18 -12.78 -13.54
CA THR A 35 -14.95 -13.33 -14.88
C THR A 35 -15.96 -14.37 -15.30
N GLY A 36 -16.86 -14.79 -14.41
CA GLY A 36 -17.83 -15.87 -14.66
C GLY A 36 -17.22 -17.28 -14.74
N ALA A 37 -15.92 -17.41 -14.45
CA ALA A 37 -15.23 -18.70 -14.36
C ALA A 37 -15.38 -19.33 -12.96
N THR A 38 -15.03 -20.61 -12.80
CA THR A 38 -14.97 -21.22 -11.46
C THR A 38 -13.61 -20.96 -10.79
N ALA A 39 -13.56 -20.87 -9.46
CA ALA A 39 -12.31 -20.62 -8.72
C ALA A 39 -11.22 -21.69 -9.01
N THR A 40 -11.62 -22.94 -9.20
CA THR A 40 -10.72 -24.03 -9.63
C THR A 40 -10.20 -23.83 -11.05
N THR A 41 -11.02 -23.31 -11.97
CA THR A 41 -10.61 -23.01 -13.34
C THR A 41 -9.64 -21.83 -13.37
N VAL A 42 -9.95 -20.77 -12.63
CA VAL A 42 -9.06 -19.61 -12.46
C VAL A 42 -7.73 -20.06 -11.88
N SER A 43 -7.72 -20.82 -10.78
CA SER A 43 -6.49 -21.31 -10.16
C SER A 43 -5.64 -22.11 -11.14
N ARG A 44 -6.26 -23.06 -11.86
CA ARG A 44 -5.56 -23.89 -12.84
C ARG A 44 -5.00 -23.08 -14.01
N TRP A 45 -5.78 -22.12 -14.53
CA TRP A 45 -5.37 -21.26 -15.63
C TRP A 45 -4.28 -20.27 -15.25
N VAL A 46 -4.45 -19.57 -14.13
CA VAL A 46 -3.47 -18.62 -13.60
C VAL A 46 -2.17 -19.34 -13.33
N ARG A 47 -2.18 -20.45 -12.58
CA ARG A 47 -0.98 -21.25 -12.33
C ARG A 47 -0.33 -21.71 -13.63
N ARG A 48 -1.11 -22.20 -14.59
CA ARG A 48 -0.59 -22.63 -15.90
C ARG A 48 0.08 -21.47 -16.64
N TRP A 49 -0.61 -20.35 -16.84
CA TRP A 49 -0.10 -19.22 -17.62
C TRP A 49 1.04 -18.47 -16.92
N TYR A 50 1.02 -18.46 -15.59
CA TYR A 50 2.03 -17.88 -14.72
C TYR A 50 3.31 -18.74 -14.67
N TYR A 51 3.21 -20.03 -14.33
CA TYR A 51 4.37 -20.91 -14.16
C TYR A 51 4.97 -21.42 -15.48
N GLU A 52 4.16 -21.59 -16.53
CA GLU A 52 4.69 -22.01 -17.86
C GLU A 52 5.30 -20.83 -18.63
N GLY A 53 5.31 -19.62 -18.06
CA GLY A 53 5.84 -18.41 -18.70
C GLY A 53 5.13 -18.04 -20.01
N SER A 54 3.97 -18.62 -20.34
CA SER A 54 3.37 -18.49 -21.68
C SER A 54 2.88 -17.06 -22.01
N LEU A 55 2.74 -16.20 -21.00
CA LEU A 55 2.37 -14.79 -21.15
C LEU A 55 3.56 -13.88 -21.49
N TYR A 56 4.74 -14.18 -20.94
CA TYR A 56 5.90 -13.28 -20.97
C TYR A 56 7.16 -13.90 -21.61
N SER A 57 7.16 -15.19 -21.97
CA SER A 57 8.33 -15.91 -22.51
C SER A 57 8.56 -15.77 -24.01
N LYS A 58 7.83 -14.92 -24.73
CA LYS A 58 8.14 -14.66 -26.13
C LYS A 58 8.93 -13.36 -26.25
N LYS A 59 10.08 -13.50 -26.91
CA LYS A 59 11.10 -12.53 -27.41
C LYS A 59 10.59 -11.19 -28.00
N ASN A 60 9.32 -10.84 -27.84
CA ASN A 60 8.65 -9.68 -28.44
C ASN A 60 7.96 -8.77 -27.41
N PHE A 61 8.04 -9.03 -26.10
CA PHE A 61 7.56 -8.06 -25.10
C PHE A 61 8.68 -7.05 -24.81
N THR A 62 8.77 -6.02 -25.62
CA THR A 62 9.44 -4.77 -25.22
C THR A 62 8.44 -3.96 -24.41
N PRO A 63 8.64 -3.76 -23.10
CA PRO A 63 7.84 -2.81 -22.34
C PRO A 63 7.96 -1.46 -23.02
N GLN A 64 6.88 -0.95 -23.61
CA GLN A 64 6.87 0.42 -24.13
C GLN A 64 6.82 1.34 -22.91
N SER A 65 7.87 2.13 -22.71
CA SER A 65 7.84 3.17 -21.69
C SER A 65 6.71 4.15 -22.04
N HIS A 66 5.78 4.38 -21.10
CA HIS A 66 4.72 5.38 -21.25
C HIS A 66 5.24 6.83 -21.04
N ILE A 67 6.56 6.98 -20.90
CA ILE A 67 7.28 8.21 -20.63
C ILE A 67 7.90 8.70 -21.94
N THR A 68 7.36 9.79 -22.50
CA THR A 68 7.94 10.51 -23.64
C THR A 68 9.07 11.42 -23.17
N GLN A 69 9.97 11.88 -24.06
CA GLN A 69 11.13 12.70 -23.71
C GLN A 69 10.77 14.02 -22.98
N ALA A 70 9.62 14.63 -23.29
CA ALA A 70 9.13 15.82 -22.58
C ALA A 70 8.52 15.49 -21.19
N ASN A 71 7.86 14.33 -21.08
CA ASN A 71 7.32 13.83 -19.81
C ASN A 71 8.43 13.37 -18.85
N ASP A 72 9.59 13.01 -19.40
CA ASP A 72 10.77 12.56 -18.66
C ASP A 72 11.41 13.70 -17.84
N ALA A 73 11.54 14.90 -18.41
CA ALA A 73 12.14 16.05 -17.71
C ALA A 73 11.29 16.56 -16.54
N ALA A 74 9.96 16.61 -16.72
CA ALA A 74 9.03 17.03 -15.67
C ALA A 74 9.01 16.00 -14.53
N LEU A 75 8.99 14.71 -14.87
CA LEU A 75 9.09 13.62 -13.91
C LEU A 75 10.43 13.66 -13.15
N ALA A 76 11.54 13.91 -13.84
CA ALA A 76 12.85 13.99 -13.23
C ALA A 76 12.94 15.15 -12.24
N THR A 77 12.31 16.29 -12.55
CA THR A 77 12.20 17.44 -11.65
C THR A 77 11.37 17.11 -10.41
N LEU A 78 10.22 16.45 -10.57
CA LEU A 78 9.37 16.01 -9.47
C LEU A 78 10.11 15.03 -8.55
N VAL A 79 10.70 13.98 -9.11
CA VAL A 79 11.45 12.97 -8.34
C VAL A 79 12.64 13.62 -7.62
N LYS A 80 13.40 14.48 -8.30
CA LYS A 80 14.48 15.25 -7.67
C LYS A 80 13.99 16.03 -6.45
N SER A 81 12.85 16.72 -6.59
CA SER A 81 12.25 17.49 -5.49
C SER A 81 11.91 16.59 -4.30
N VAL A 82 11.27 15.44 -4.53
CA VAL A 82 10.97 14.46 -3.48
C VAL A 82 12.26 14.00 -2.80
N VAL A 83 13.28 13.60 -3.55
CA VAL A 83 14.55 13.13 -2.96
C VAL A 83 15.24 14.21 -2.13
N THR A 84 15.31 15.44 -2.64
CA THR A 84 15.98 16.55 -1.95
C THR A 84 15.29 16.94 -0.65
N HIS A 85 13.96 17.02 -0.65
CA HIS A 85 13.21 17.54 0.50
C HIS A 85 12.81 16.46 1.51
N GLU A 86 12.61 15.23 1.06
CA GLU A 86 11.99 14.18 1.88
C GLU A 86 12.92 13.02 2.22
N LEU A 87 14.01 12.86 1.47
CA LEU A 87 14.90 11.70 1.56
C LEU A 87 16.38 12.09 1.72
N SER A 88 16.69 13.36 1.97
CA SER A 88 18.06 13.85 2.05
C SER A 88 18.87 13.28 3.22
N ASP A 89 18.18 12.84 4.26
CA ASP A 89 18.73 12.19 5.46
C ASP A 89 18.72 10.65 5.39
N CYS A 90 18.19 10.08 4.31
CA CYS A 90 18.05 8.63 4.15
C CYS A 90 19.14 8.04 3.25
N LEU A 91 19.53 6.80 3.51
CA LEU A 91 20.35 6.01 2.58
C LEU A 91 19.48 5.57 1.41
N LEU A 92 19.89 5.89 0.18
CA LEU A 92 19.07 5.62 -1.01
C LEU A 92 19.50 4.32 -1.70
N VAL A 93 18.51 3.49 -2.01
CA VAL A 93 18.61 2.38 -2.95
C VAL A 93 17.80 2.77 -4.18
N VAL A 94 18.45 2.85 -5.33
CA VAL A 94 17.81 3.17 -6.60
C VAL A 94 17.68 1.90 -7.42
N MET A 95 16.48 1.63 -7.92
CA MET A 95 16.19 0.51 -8.78
C MET A 95 15.55 1.01 -10.07
N TRP A 96 15.93 0.41 -11.20
CA TRP A 96 15.26 0.68 -12.46
C TRP A 96 15.22 -0.54 -13.36
N ASP A 97 14.25 -0.61 -14.27
CA ASP A 97 14.24 -1.63 -15.31
C ASP A 97 14.92 -1.16 -16.62
N ALA A 98 15.09 -2.09 -17.55
CA ALA A 98 15.71 -1.82 -18.84
C ALA A 98 15.00 -0.73 -19.67
N ALA A 99 13.70 -0.49 -19.45
CA ALA A 99 12.94 0.54 -20.16
C ALA A 99 13.24 1.95 -19.64
N MET A 100 13.73 2.08 -18.40
CA MET A 100 14.16 3.35 -17.80
C MET A 100 15.62 3.67 -18.07
N LYS A 101 16.37 2.79 -18.73
CA LYS A 101 17.78 2.98 -19.06
C LYS A 101 17.98 4.23 -19.93
N GLY A 102 18.83 5.14 -19.46
CA GLY A 102 19.13 6.40 -20.15
C GLY A 102 18.09 7.50 -19.95
N SER A 103 17.07 7.29 -19.11
CA SER A 103 16.14 8.36 -18.72
C SER A 103 16.83 9.44 -17.90
N SER A 104 16.36 10.68 -18.03
CA SER A 104 16.82 11.81 -17.20
C SER A 104 16.50 11.61 -15.73
N VAL A 105 15.42 10.89 -15.40
CA VAL A 105 15.08 10.51 -14.03
C VAL A 105 16.20 9.68 -13.42
N VAL A 106 16.59 8.57 -14.08
CA VAL A 106 17.70 7.69 -13.64
C VAL A 106 19.00 8.49 -13.49
N ALA A 107 19.34 9.31 -14.49
CA ALA A 107 20.55 10.12 -14.47
C ALA A 107 20.58 11.09 -13.29
N ILE A 108 19.45 11.70 -12.93
CA ILE A 108 19.39 12.62 -11.78
C ILE A 108 19.45 11.85 -10.46
N VAL A 109 18.63 10.81 -10.25
CA VAL A 109 18.55 10.14 -8.94
C VAL A 109 19.83 9.42 -8.54
N THR A 110 20.62 8.96 -9.50
CA THR A 110 21.89 8.27 -9.25
C THR A 110 23.04 9.18 -8.83
N THR A 111 22.92 10.49 -9.09
CA THR A 111 23.96 11.47 -8.76
C THR A 111 23.89 11.96 -7.32
N PHE A 112 22.84 11.60 -6.58
CA PHE A 112 22.69 12.01 -5.19
C PHE A 112 23.75 11.37 -4.28
N PRO A 113 24.38 12.14 -3.37
CA PRO A 113 25.52 11.66 -2.57
C PRO A 113 25.16 10.58 -1.55
N ASN A 114 23.88 10.46 -1.20
CA ASN A 114 23.35 9.47 -0.26
C ASN A 114 22.90 8.16 -0.94
N VAL A 115 23.10 8.00 -2.26
CA VAL A 115 22.90 6.72 -2.96
C VAL A 115 23.95 5.71 -2.51
N LYS A 116 23.50 4.56 -2.03
CA LYS A 116 24.35 3.46 -1.55
C LYS A 116 24.30 2.23 -2.45
N GLN A 117 23.17 2.02 -3.11
CA GLN A 117 23.01 0.90 -4.01
C GLN A 117 22.19 1.31 -5.22
N VAL A 118 22.62 0.80 -6.38
CA VAL A 118 21.93 0.96 -7.66
C VAL A 118 21.75 -0.43 -8.24
N VAL A 119 20.51 -0.78 -8.61
CA VAL A 119 20.16 -2.12 -9.10
C VAL A 119 19.37 -2.00 -10.40
N GLU A 120 19.87 -2.62 -11.46
CA GLU A 120 19.10 -2.86 -12.67
C GLU A 120 18.20 -4.09 -12.43
N VAL A 121 16.89 -3.88 -12.46
CA VAL A 121 15.85 -4.88 -12.32
C VAL A 121 15.63 -5.52 -13.69
N GLY A 122 16.02 -6.79 -13.81
CA GLY A 122 15.74 -7.57 -15.00
C GLY A 122 14.26 -7.96 -15.11
N GLY A 123 13.91 -8.61 -16.23
CA GLY A 123 12.59 -9.22 -16.39
C GLY A 123 12.36 -10.36 -15.39
N TRP A 124 11.18 -10.98 -15.43
CA TRP A 124 10.73 -11.97 -14.44
C TRP A 124 11.72 -13.12 -14.10
N ALA A 125 12.59 -13.52 -15.03
CA ALA A 125 13.58 -14.58 -14.81
C ALA A 125 14.82 -14.15 -13.98
N ASP A 126 15.06 -12.85 -13.87
CA ASP A 126 16.16 -12.27 -13.11
C ASP A 126 15.64 -10.98 -12.47
N SER A 127 14.88 -11.14 -11.39
CA SER A 127 14.16 -10.00 -10.80
C SER A 127 15.10 -8.89 -10.31
N GLY A 128 16.40 -9.13 -10.14
CA GLY A 128 17.38 -8.17 -9.58
C GLY A 128 17.11 -7.77 -8.11
N LEU A 129 15.87 -7.88 -7.65
CA LEU A 129 15.37 -7.53 -6.33
C LEU A 129 15.92 -8.43 -5.21
N GLU A 130 16.40 -9.62 -5.55
CA GLU A 130 17.03 -10.53 -4.59
C GLU A 130 18.43 -10.05 -4.16
N GLY A 131 19.10 -9.24 -4.99
CA GLY A 131 20.38 -8.60 -4.66
C GLY A 131 20.24 -7.29 -3.88
N VAL A 132 19.02 -6.86 -3.58
CA VAL A 132 18.77 -5.61 -2.85
C VAL A 132 19.08 -5.79 -1.38
N VAL A 133 19.85 -4.85 -0.83
CA VAL A 133 20.06 -4.76 0.60
C VAL A 133 18.92 -3.98 1.22
N TRP A 134 17.93 -4.72 1.71
CA TRP A 134 16.72 -4.18 2.32
C TRP A 134 16.89 -3.71 3.78
N ASN A 135 18.03 -3.95 4.42
CA ASN A 135 18.24 -3.50 5.79
C ASN A 135 19.70 -3.12 6.03
N TRP A 136 19.92 -1.88 6.50
CA TRP A 136 21.24 -1.30 6.79
C TRP A 136 21.41 -0.89 8.27
N GLY A 137 20.74 -1.58 9.20
CA GLY A 137 20.71 -1.16 10.62
C GLY A 137 19.96 0.17 10.79
N GLY A 138 19.63 0.60 12.02
CA GLY A 138 18.59 1.60 12.37
C GLY A 138 18.60 3.02 11.78
N LEU A 139 19.30 3.28 10.67
CA LEU A 139 19.29 4.52 9.89
C LEU A 139 18.04 4.63 8.98
N CYS A 140 17.67 5.87 8.60
CA CYS A 140 16.63 6.08 7.57
C CYS A 140 17.08 5.48 6.24
N ARG A 141 16.15 4.82 5.55
CA ARG A 141 16.36 4.21 4.23
C ARG A 141 15.24 4.58 3.30
N ALA A 142 15.58 4.77 2.04
CA ALA A 142 14.60 4.99 1.00
C ALA A 142 14.89 4.16 -0.25
N TYR A 143 13.83 3.64 -0.85
CA TYR A 143 13.86 2.82 -2.05
C TYR A 143 13.17 3.59 -3.16
N ILE A 144 13.91 3.93 -4.22
CA ILE A 144 13.39 4.64 -5.38
C ILE A 144 13.31 3.62 -6.53
N LEU A 145 12.10 3.22 -6.90
CA LEU A 145 11.84 2.21 -7.92
C LEU A 145 11.30 2.88 -9.18
N LEU A 146 12.07 2.83 -10.25
CA LEU A 146 11.74 3.37 -11.56
C LEU A 146 11.41 2.21 -12.50
N LEU A 147 10.15 1.78 -12.53
CA LEU A 147 9.73 0.54 -13.20
C LEU A 147 8.63 0.82 -14.23
N ALA A 148 8.91 0.53 -15.50
CA ALA A 148 7.88 0.42 -16.53
C ALA A 148 7.11 -0.92 -16.42
N ASP A 149 7.81 -2.00 -16.04
CA ASP A 149 7.21 -3.30 -15.72
C ASP A 149 7.14 -3.52 -14.20
N PRO A 150 5.95 -3.46 -13.57
CA PRO A 150 5.82 -3.67 -12.13
C PRO A 150 5.81 -5.14 -11.72
N THR A 151 5.87 -6.08 -12.68
CA THR A 151 5.77 -7.52 -12.42
C THR A 151 6.78 -8.01 -11.38
N PRO A 152 8.09 -7.64 -11.44
CA PRO A 152 9.05 -8.08 -10.44
C PRO A 152 8.71 -7.57 -9.03
N LEU A 153 8.27 -6.32 -8.91
CA LEU A 153 7.89 -5.71 -7.63
C LEU A 153 6.62 -6.34 -7.05
N LEU A 154 5.57 -6.52 -7.85
CA LEU A 154 4.34 -7.17 -7.41
C LEU A 154 4.58 -8.63 -7.00
N HIS A 155 5.42 -9.35 -7.76
CA HIS A 155 5.83 -10.69 -7.38
C HIS A 155 6.58 -10.69 -6.05
N GLN A 156 7.56 -9.81 -5.87
CA GLN A 156 8.30 -9.69 -4.61
C GLN A 156 7.37 -9.32 -3.44
N ALA A 157 6.41 -8.42 -3.65
CA ALA A 157 5.42 -8.04 -2.63
C ALA A 157 4.44 -9.18 -2.27
N SER A 158 4.24 -10.13 -3.18
CA SER A 158 3.41 -11.33 -2.97
C SER A 158 4.13 -12.49 -2.29
N LYS A 159 5.47 -12.47 -2.19
CA LYS A 159 6.24 -13.49 -1.46
C LYS A 159 5.89 -13.47 0.03
N ALA A 160 6.16 -14.59 0.71
CA ALA A 160 5.89 -14.75 2.14
C ALA A 160 6.52 -13.62 2.99
N PRO A 161 5.91 -13.27 4.14
CA PRO A 161 6.30 -12.10 4.94
C PRO A 161 7.69 -12.18 5.58
N HIS A 162 8.33 -13.35 5.57
CA HIS A 162 9.64 -13.61 6.20
C HIS A 162 10.86 -13.29 5.31
N ASP A 163 10.68 -12.65 4.17
CA ASP A 163 11.83 -12.17 3.40
C ASP A 163 12.34 -10.81 3.90
N HIS A 164 13.44 -10.35 3.33
CA HIS A 164 14.18 -9.19 3.81
C HIS A 164 13.45 -7.84 3.68
N TRP A 165 12.16 -7.78 3.31
CA TRP A 165 11.43 -6.53 3.04
C TRP A 165 11.51 -5.48 4.16
N ASP A 166 11.78 -4.23 3.79
CA ASP A 166 11.89 -3.11 4.72
C ASP A 166 10.56 -2.38 4.94
N TYR A 167 9.79 -2.84 5.92
CA TYR A 167 8.50 -2.26 6.26
C TYR A 167 8.58 -0.81 6.76
N ARG A 168 9.71 -0.40 7.34
CA ARG A 168 9.93 0.97 7.85
C ARG A 168 10.61 1.90 6.85
N GLY A 169 11.03 1.38 5.70
CA GLY A 169 11.66 2.15 4.65
C GLY A 169 10.70 3.13 3.98
N ARG A 170 11.23 4.19 3.38
CA ARG A 170 10.48 5.14 2.54
C ARG A 170 10.53 4.70 1.07
N TRP A 171 9.41 4.28 0.52
CA TRP A 171 9.31 3.77 -0.84
C TRP A 171 8.74 4.83 -1.77
N VAL A 172 9.47 5.15 -2.84
CA VAL A 172 9.03 6.00 -3.95
C VAL A 172 8.97 5.14 -5.20
N ILE A 173 7.77 4.94 -5.73
CA ILE A 173 7.51 4.02 -6.84
C ILE A 173 7.04 4.84 -8.04
N VAL A 174 7.74 4.72 -9.15
CA VAL A 174 7.51 5.49 -10.38
C VAL A 174 7.28 4.55 -11.54
N GLY A 175 6.27 4.84 -12.36
CA GLY A 175 5.97 4.11 -13.59
C GLY A 175 4.82 3.10 -13.48
N LEU A 176 4.30 2.87 -12.27
CA LEU A 176 3.07 2.10 -12.07
C LEU A 176 1.84 2.91 -12.48
N LYS A 177 0.85 2.22 -13.06
CA LYS A 177 -0.53 2.72 -13.16
C LYS A 177 -1.18 2.74 -11.78
N ARG A 178 -2.22 3.56 -11.61
CA ARG A 178 -2.95 3.68 -10.35
C ARG A 178 -3.46 2.34 -9.83
N ASP A 179 -4.08 1.54 -10.69
CA ASP A 179 -4.61 0.22 -10.33
C ASP A 179 -3.51 -0.78 -9.94
N GLN A 180 -2.31 -0.65 -10.50
CA GLN A 180 -1.14 -1.45 -10.12
C GLN A 180 -0.57 -1.02 -8.76
N LEU A 181 -0.57 0.28 -8.47
CA LEU A 181 -0.16 0.80 -7.16
C LEU A 181 -1.16 0.41 -6.07
N GLU A 182 -2.47 0.46 -6.35
CA GLU A 182 -3.52 -0.02 -5.46
C GLU A 182 -3.39 -1.52 -5.19
N ALA A 183 -3.09 -2.30 -6.22
CA ALA A 183 -2.79 -3.70 -6.11
C ALA A 183 -1.57 -4.00 -5.22
N LEU A 184 -0.49 -3.25 -5.39
CA LEU A 184 0.69 -3.38 -4.54
C LEU A 184 0.35 -3.07 -3.08
N SER A 185 -0.38 -1.99 -2.83
CA SER A 185 -0.73 -1.56 -1.48
C SER A 185 -1.71 -2.51 -0.78
N LEU A 186 -2.46 -3.33 -1.53
CA LEU A 186 -3.31 -4.42 -1.03
C LEU A 186 -2.55 -5.69 -0.64
N THR A 187 -1.31 -5.88 -1.11
CA THR A 187 -0.49 -7.02 -0.71
C THR A 187 -0.18 -6.98 0.79
N THR A 188 0.16 -8.13 1.38
CA THR A 188 0.58 -8.19 2.80
C THR A 188 1.71 -7.21 3.08
N LYS A 189 2.68 -7.09 2.16
CA LYS A 189 3.80 -6.17 2.35
C LYS A 189 3.46 -4.72 2.12
N GLY A 190 2.66 -4.44 1.10
CA GLY A 190 2.15 -3.08 0.84
C GLY A 190 1.39 -2.52 2.03
N ARG A 191 0.51 -3.32 2.66
CA ARG A 191 -0.25 -2.94 3.86
C ARG A 191 0.64 -2.66 5.07
N LYS A 192 1.68 -3.48 5.26
CA LYS A 192 2.62 -3.35 6.38
C LYS A 192 3.70 -2.29 6.17
N THR A 193 3.83 -1.73 4.97
CA THR A 193 4.87 -0.73 4.68
C THR A 193 4.42 0.65 5.16
N ASP A 194 5.16 1.24 6.09
CA ASP A 194 4.81 2.52 6.73
C ASP A 194 4.67 3.66 5.71
N HIS A 195 5.58 3.66 4.74
CA HIS A 195 5.82 4.78 3.85
C HIS A 195 5.90 4.31 2.40
N LEU A 196 4.75 4.15 1.75
CA LEU A 196 4.65 3.83 0.33
C LEU A 196 4.07 5.01 -0.43
N VAL A 197 4.84 5.52 -1.38
CA VAL A 197 4.48 6.64 -2.26
C VAL A 197 4.61 6.18 -3.70
N GLY A 198 3.60 6.44 -4.52
CA GLY A 198 3.65 6.22 -5.95
C GLY A 198 3.43 7.50 -6.74
N ILE A 199 4.21 7.67 -7.80
CA ILE A 199 4.10 8.75 -8.76
C ILE A 199 3.51 8.15 -10.05
N VAL A 200 2.24 8.46 -10.29
CA VAL A 200 1.43 7.84 -11.34
C VAL A 200 1.12 8.89 -12.40
N LYS A 201 1.35 8.57 -13.67
CA LYS A 201 0.89 9.44 -14.78
C LYS A 201 -0.63 9.33 -14.90
N THR A 202 -1.33 10.46 -14.98
CA THR A 202 -2.77 10.47 -15.25
C THR A 202 -3.03 9.98 -16.68
N GLU A 203 -4.21 9.42 -16.93
CA GLU A 203 -4.57 8.86 -18.25
C GLU A 203 -4.61 9.91 -19.37
N ASP A 204 -4.72 11.19 -19.02
CA ASP A 204 -4.69 12.29 -19.99
C ASP A 204 -3.25 12.50 -20.51
N ASP A 205 -3.06 12.49 -21.83
CA ASP A 205 -1.76 12.75 -22.52
C ASP A 205 -1.14 14.13 -22.23
N SER A 206 -1.83 14.92 -21.41
CA SER A 206 -1.48 16.22 -20.85
C SER A 206 -0.16 16.30 -20.06
N GLY A 207 0.48 15.17 -19.74
CA GLY A 207 1.75 15.14 -18.99
C GLY A 207 1.59 15.38 -17.48
N HIS A 208 0.40 15.11 -16.95
CA HIS A 208 0.11 15.24 -15.53
C HIS A 208 0.50 13.99 -14.75
N TYR A 209 0.96 14.19 -13.52
CA TYR A 209 1.29 13.14 -12.56
C TYR A 209 0.52 13.35 -11.26
N GLU A 210 0.08 12.25 -10.64
CA GLU A 210 -0.44 12.20 -9.28
C GLU A 210 0.59 11.54 -8.37
N VAL A 211 0.85 12.17 -7.22
CA VAL A 211 1.60 11.56 -6.13
C VAL A 211 0.58 11.00 -5.14
N LEU A 212 0.57 9.69 -5.02
CA LEU A 212 -0.30 8.93 -4.15
C LEU A 212 0.53 8.37 -3.00
N HIS A 213 -0.01 8.34 -1.79
CA HIS A 213 0.63 7.67 -0.65
C HIS A 213 -0.32 6.66 -0.02
N ASN A 214 0.23 5.65 0.65
CA ASN A 214 -0.59 4.68 1.35
C ASN A 214 -1.15 5.23 2.68
N LEU A 215 -2.35 4.80 3.04
CA LEU A 215 -2.90 4.96 4.37
C LEU A 215 -2.60 3.70 5.19
N LEU A 216 -2.25 3.87 6.46
CA LEU A 216 -2.04 2.75 7.41
C LEU A 216 -3.36 2.21 7.96
N TYR A 217 -4.46 2.92 7.71
CA TYR A 217 -5.77 2.67 8.28
C TYR A 217 -6.83 2.85 7.18
N ASN A 218 -7.96 2.13 7.30
CA ASN A 218 -9.12 2.13 6.37
C ASN A 218 -8.97 1.21 5.12
N HIS A 219 -10.12 0.80 4.56
CA HIS A 219 -10.22 0.05 3.29
C HIS A 219 -9.83 0.89 2.06
N ARG A 220 -9.70 2.21 2.20
CA ARG A 220 -9.12 3.10 1.19
C ARG A 220 -7.62 3.15 1.42
N ILE A 221 -6.86 2.59 0.49
CA ILE A 221 -5.45 2.30 0.76
C ILE A 221 -4.53 3.36 0.19
N LEU A 222 -4.95 4.08 -0.85
CA LEU A 222 -4.18 5.18 -1.42
C LEU A 222 -4.95 6.49 -1.33
N GLU A 223 -4.24 7.52 -0.91
CA GLU A 223 -4.71 8.88 -0.93
C GLU A 223 -3.85 9.72 -1.89
N ARG A 224 -4.48 10.67 -2.58
CA ARG A 224 -3.76 11.59 -3.47
C ARG A 224 -3.26 12.77 -2.67
N VAL A 225 -1.94 12.94 -2.63
CA VAL A 225 -1.28 14.02 -1.90
C VAL A 225 -1.07 15.22 -2.82
N LEU A 226 -0.59 14.97 -4.03
CA LEU A 226 -0.19 16.03 -4.97
C LEU A 226 -0.58 15.66 -6.41
N SER A 227 -0.89 16.67 -7.22
CA SER A 227 -0.93 16.57 -8.69
C SER A 227 0.03 17.58 -9.30
N TYR A 228 0.73 17.19 -10.35
CA TYR A 228 1.81 17.94 -10.96
C TYR A 228 1.67 17.96 -12.49
N GLN A 229 1.91 19.09 -13.13
CA GLN A 229 1.99 19.24 -14.58
C GLN A 229 3.03 20.30 -14.92
N SER A 230 3.92 20.00 -15.87
CA SER A 230 4.80 21.00 -16.50
C SER A 230 5.46 21.98 -15.50
N ASN A 231 6.14 21.44 -14.48
CA ASN A 231 6.80 22.19 -13.41
C ASN A 231 5.90 22.92 -12.41
N SER A 232 4.58 22.69 -12.47
CA SER A 232 3.60 23.33 -11.58
C SER A 232 2.79 22.29 -10.80
N VAL A 233 2.58 22.54 -9.51
CA VAL A 233 1.62 21.76 -8.71
C VAL A 233 0.21 22.23 -9.04
N LEU A 234 -0.65 21.30 -9.46
CA LEU A 234 -2.03 21.56 -9.84
C LEU A 234 -3.03 21.27 -8.73
N TYR A 235 -2.68 20.37 -7.82
CA TYR A 235 -3.52 20.00 -6.68
C TYR A 235 -2.61 19.61 -5.53
N SER A 236 -2.95 20.08 -4.34
CA SER A 236 -2.46 19.54 -3.08
C SER A 236 -3.69 19.18 -2.27
N SER A 237 -3.74 17.94 -1.78
CA SER A 237 -4.82 17.51 -0.89
C SER A 237 -4.86 18.41 0.35
N LYS A 238 -6.07 18.78 0.80
CA LYS A 238 -6.32 19.50 2.06
C LYS A 238 -6.20 18.60 3.29
N ILE A 239 -5.45 17.50 3.21
CA ILE A 239 -5.04 16.78 4.41
C ILE A 239 -3.94 17.53 5.15
N TYR A 240 -3.24 18.47 4.51
CA TYR A 240 -3.02 19.89 4.90
C TYR A 240 -2.58 20.65 3.63
N PRO A 241 -2.99 21.93 3.41
CA PRO A 241 -2.59 22.68 2.22
C PRO A 241 -1.06 22.91 2.24
N ASP A 242 -0.47 23.40 1.15
CA ASP A 242 0.84 24.08 1.12
C ASP A 242 2.00 23.35 0.42
N ILE A 243 1.96 23.36 -0.92
CA ILE A 243 3.16 23.26 -1.79
C ILE A 243 3.06 24.35 -2.85
N HIS A 244 3.98 25.32 -2.87
CA HIS A 244 4.38 26.00 -4.11
C HIS A 244 5.84 26.48 -4.09
N ILE A 245 6.45 26.39 -5.27
CA ILE A 245 7.81 26.75 -5.65
C ILE A 245 7.78 28.19 -6.20
N THR A 246 8.73 29.04 -5.80
CA THR A 246 8.81 30.45 -6.19
C THR A 246 9.31 30.66 -7.62
N ASP A 247 8.69 31.61 -8.33
CA ASP A 247 9.40 32.45 -9.31
C ASP A 247 9.00 33.92 -9.12
N GLY A 248 9.96 34.82 -9.30
CA GLY A 248 9.97 36.18 -8.75
C GLY A 248 9.04 37.23 -9.39
N SER A 249 8.82 38.29 -8.59
CA SER A 249 8.42 39.67 -8.92
C SER A 249 6.95 40.12 -8.63
N PRO A 250 6.73 41.42 -8.23
CA PRO A 250 5.48 41.86 -7.60
C PRO A 250 4.59 42.74 -8.51
N SER A 251 3.26 42.68 -8.34
CA SER A 251 2.35 43.74 -8.82
C SER A 251 0.95 43.68 -8.18
N LYS A 252 0.27 44.84 -8.19
CA LYS A 252 -0.83 45.34 -7.37
C LYS A 252 -2.25 45.13 -7.95
N ASN A 253 -3.25 45.28 -7.06
CA ASN A 253 -4.62 45.84 -7.23
C ASN A 253 -5.86 44.92 -7.46
N ASN A 254 -6.70 44.87 -6.42
CA ASN A 254 -8.15 45.12 -6.27
C ASN A 254 -9.28 44.62 -7.22
N ASN A 255 -10.29 44.03 -6.52
CA ASN A 255 -11.77 44.12 -6.67
C ASN A 255 -12.52 43.44 -7.85
N SER A 256 -13.36 42.42 -7.56
CA SER A 256 -14.84 42.52 -7.47
C SER A 256 -15.52 41.12 -7.38
N LEU A 257 -16.84 41.12 -7.16
CA LEU A 257 -17.67 40.10 -6.51
C LEU A 257 -18.30 39.01 -7.40
N ARG A 258 -18.54 37.85 -6.76
CA ARG A 258 -19.69 36.90 -6.85
C ARG A 258 -20.01 36.25 -8.21
N HIS A 259 -20.05 34.92 -8.24
CA HIS A 259 -21.28 34.12 -8.46
C HIS A 259 -20.96 32.62 -8.19
N LYS A 260 -21.88 31.94 -7.49
CA LYS A 260 -21.78 30.55 -7.02
C LYS A 260 -22.37 29.62 -8.10
N VAL A 261 -21.55 28.74 -8.68
CA VAL A 261 -21.97 27.60 -9.52
C VAL A 261 -21.15 26.38 -9.09
N MET A 262 -21.79 25.21 -9.01
CA MET A 262 -21.27 23.95 -8.45
C MET A 262 -19.92 23.54 -9.07
N GLY A 263 -18.94 23.26 -8.21
CA GLY A 263 -17.51 23.42 -8.47
C GLY A 263 -16.88 22.44 -9.45
N GLN A 264 -16.81 22.86 -10.71
CA GLN A 264 -15.69 22.59 -11.61
C GLN A 264 -14.60 23.63 -11.25
N TYR A 265 -13.57 23.26 -10.50
CA TYR A 265 -12.48 24.19 -10.17
C TYR A 265 -11.48 24.22 -11.33
N ILE A 266 -11.72 25.13 -12.28
CA ILE A 266 -10.66 25.65 -13.15
C ILE A 266 -9.84 26.60 -12.27
N LEU A 267 -8.62 26.21 -11.89
CA LEU A 267 -7.77 27.04 -11.05
C LEU A 267 -7.23 28.24 -11.86
N PRO A 268 -7.32 29.47 -11.34
CA PRO A 268 -6.77 30.64 -12.00
C PRO A 268 -5.24 30.63 -11.94
N HIS A 269 -4.61 31.04 -13.03
CA HIS A 269 -3.18 31.30 -13.10
C HIS A 269 -2.78 32.37 -12.07
N ASN A 270 -1.75 32.07 -11.27
CA ASN A 270 -1.04 32.91 -10.29
C ASN A 270 -1.52 32.79 -8.83
N ILE A 271 -0.77 32.00 -8.05
CA ILE A 271 -0.81 32.00 -6.58
C ILE A 271 0.56 32.48 -6.08
N THR A 272 0.56 33.64 -5.40
CA THR A 272 1.73 34.23 -4.74
C THR A 272 1.59 34.09 -3.21
N SER A 273 2.37 33.16 -2.64
CA SER A 273 2.62 32.86 -1.21
C SER A 273 1.54 32.13 -0.40
N VAL A 274 1.92 30.97 0.16
CA VAL A 274 1.30 30.29 1.32
C VAL A 274 2.40 29.62 2.17
N ASN A 275 2.28 29.70 3.51
CA ASN A 275 3.25 29.28 4.52
C ASN A 275 3.25 27.75 4.78
N GLN A 276 4.41 27.11 4.61
CA GLN A 276 4.95 25.90 5.29
C GLN A 276 4.02 24.75 5.75
N GLN A 277 4.19 23.56 5.13
CA GLN A 277 4.25 22.17 5.68
C GLN A 277 3.32 21.14 5.02
N SER A 278 3.71 20.57 3.88
CA SER A 278 3.23 19.25 3.46
C SER A 278 4.39 18.34 3.06
N THR A 279 4.44 17.17 3.69
CA THR A 279 5.48 16.15 3.47
C THR A 279 4.89 14.98 2.68
N VAL A 280 5.66 14.44 1.76
CA VAL A 280 5.32 13.23 0.98
C VAL A 280 5.27 11.98 1.89
N PHE A 281 5.96 12.02 3.03
CA PHE A 281 5.97 10.97 4.06
C PHE A 281 5.49 11.53 5.41
N PRO A 282 4.17 11.76 5.57
CA PRO A 282 3.63 12.28 6.82
C PRO A 282 3.82 11.29 7.97
N GLU A 283 3.84 11.82 9.19
CA GLU A 283 3.61 11.02 10.39
C GLU A 283 2.13 10.58 10.36
N LYS A 284 1.90 9.26 10.36
CA LYS A 284 0.56 8.66 10.18
C LYS A 284 -0.01 8.07 11.47
N THR A 285 0.74 8.10 12.56
CA THR A 285 0.46 7.36 13.79
C THR A 285 0.05 8.24 14.96
N ARG A 286 0.27 9.56 14.90
CA ARG A 286 -0.02 10.52 15.97
C ARG A 286 -1.50 10.85 16.09
N ASP A 287 -2.22 10.84 14.97
CA ASP A 287 -3.66 11.14 14.91
C ASP A 287 -4.31 10.35 13.77
N LEU A 288 -5.16 9.39 14.16
CA LEU A 288 -5.93 8.54 13.25
C LEU A 288 -7.28 9.17 12.86
N LYS A 289 -7.52 10.43 13.22
CA LYS A 289 -8.60 11.29 12.71
C LYS A 289 -10.00 10.70 12.85
N GLY A 290 -10.25 10.03 13.98
CA GLY A 290 -11.52 9.38 14.29
C GLY A 290 -11.78 8.09 13.49
N THR A 291 -10.76 7.52 12.85
CA THR A 291 -10.90 6.28 12.06
C THR A 291 -11.53 5.16 12.89
N ILE A 292 -12.40 4.37 12.26
CA ILE A 292 -12.99 3.19 12.89
C ILE A 292 -11.98 2.05 12.79
N ILE A 293 -11.55 1.55 13.94
CA ILE A 293 -10.67 0.38 14.09
C ILE A 293 -11.51 -0.81 14.55
N SER A 294 -11.42 -1.90 13.80
CA SER A 294 -12.13 -3.14 14.05
C SER A 294 -11.39 -3.98 15.10
N LEU A 295 -11.93 -4.01 16.32
CA LEU A 295 -11.39 -4.75 17.45
C LEU A 295 -12.02 -6.14 17.54
N VAL A 296 -11.22 -7.17 17.30
CA VAL A 296 -11.61 -8.56 17.46
C VAL A 296 -11.60 -8.91 18.94
N VAL A 297 -12.75 -9.33 19.46
CA VAL A 297 -12.98 -9.62 20.88
C VAL A 297 -13.83 -10.89 21.05
N PHE A 298 -13.73 -11.50 22.22
CA PHE A 298 -14.69 -12.50 22.68
C PHE A 298 -14.67 -12.56 24.21
N ASN A 299 -15.74 -13.05 24.82
CA ASN A 299 -15.89 -13.02 26.29
C ASN A 299 -14.86 -13.90 27.02
N ILE A 300 -13.92 -13.26 27.73
CA ILE A 300 -12.91 -13.84 28.61
C ILE A 300 -12.77 -12.96 29.87
N PRO A 301 -13.55 -13.21 30.92
CA PRO A 301 -13.40 -12.46 32.17
C PRO A 301 -12.01 -12.70 32.82
N PRO A 302 -11.38 -11.68 33.45
CA PRO A 302 -11.84 -10.29 33.58
C PRO A 302 -11.37 -9.36 32.43
N ASN A 303 -10.71 -9.90 31.41
CA ASN A 303 -10.06 -9.13 30.35
C ASN A 303 -11.04 -8.55 29.33
N VAL A 304 -12.01 -9.35 28.92
CA VAL A 304 -13.08 -8.96 27.99
C VAL A 304 -14.39 -9.52 28.49
N MET A 305 -15.34 -8.65 28.78
CA MET A 305 -16.63 -8.98 29.35
C MET A 305 -17.74 -8.23 28.61
N LEU A 306 -18.88 -8.89 28.46
CA LEU A 306 -20.06 -8.31 27.87
C LEU A 306 -20.91 -7.60 28.92
N ARG A 307 -21.33 -6.36 28.65
CA ARG A 307 -22.35 -5.70 29.49
C ARG A 307 -23.72 -6.29 29.18
N ASN A 308 -24.42 -6.74 30.22
CA ASN A 308 -25.78 -7.27 30.10
C ASN A 308 -26.83 -6.19 29.77
N LYS A 309 -26.56 -4.93 30.14
CA LYS A 309 -27.38 -3.75 29.80
C LYS A 309 -26.44 -2.55 29.58
N LEU A 310 -26.64 -1.81 28.49
CA LEU A 310 -26.07 -0.49 28.31
C LEU A 310 -26.90 0.49 29.15
N ALA A 311 -26.28 1.20 30.09
CA ALA A 311 -26.94 2.30 30.78
C ALA A 311 -27.18 3.46 29.80
N GLU A 312 -28.15 4.34 30.10
CA GLU A 312 -28.39 5.54 29.31
C GLU A 312 -27.11 6.39 29.26
N GLY A 313 -26.63 6.71 28.04
CA GLY A 313 -25.36 7.39 27.81
C GLY A 313 -24.11 6.50 27.77
N GLN A 314 -24.23 5.18 27.95
CA GLN A 314 -23.14 4.24 27.66
C GLN A 314 -23.28 3.65 26.27
N GLU A 315 -22.32 3.95 25.39
CA GLU A 315 -22.33 3.45 24.01
C GLU A 315 -21.69 2.05 23.89
N ASP A 316 -20.95 1.62 24.90
CA ASP A 316 -19.89 0.65 24.70
C ASP A 316 -20.17 -0.73 25.34
N ARG A 317 -20.39 -1.73 24.48
CA ARG A 317 -20.92 -3.06 24.82
C ARG A 317 -19.93 -3.97 25.55
N TYR A 318 -18.63 -3.79 25.31
CA TYR A 318 -17.57 -4.58 25.96
C TYR A 318 -16.84 -3.78 27.04
N PHE A 319 -16.32 -4.46 28.05
CA PHE A 319 -15.47 -3.87 29.09
C PHE A 319 -14.50 -4.92 29.64
N GLY A 320 -13.56 -4.51 30.49
CA GLY A 320 -12.52 -5.39 31.02
C GLY A 320 -11.13 -4.81 30.77
N LEU A 321 -10.09 -5.47 31.29
CA LEU A 321 -8.73 -4.96 31.27
C LEU A 321 -8.24 -4.65 29.84
N ASP A 322 -8.29 -5.64 28.95
CA ASP A 322 -7.84 -5.54 27.57
C ASP A 322 -8.59 -4.43 26.80
N VAL A 323 -9.91 -4.34 27.01
CA VAL A 323 -10.74 -3.31 26.37
C VAL A 323 -10.33 -1.90 26.82
N GLN A 324 -9.98 -1.73 28.11
CA GLN A 324 -9.55 -0.44 28.63
C GLN A 324 -8.18 -0.01 28.10
N VAL A 325 -7.27 -0.97 27.87
CA VAL A 325 -5.98 -0.69 27.21
C VAL A 325 -6.23 -0.12 25.81
N VAL A 326 -7.05 -0.80 25.00
CA VAL A 326 -7.33 -0.32 23.64
C VAL A 326 -8.08 1.01 23.63
N ARG A 327 -8.99 1.25 24.60
CA ARG A 327 -9.63 2.57 24.74
C ARG A 327 -8.66 3.69 25.08
N ALA A 328 -7.66 3.42 25.92
CA ALA A 328 -6.62 4.39 26.22
C ALA A 328 -5.84 4.74 24.94
N LEU A 329 -5.52 3.74 24.11
CA LEU A 329 -4.91 3.96 22.79
C LEU A 329 -5.86 4.74 21.86
N ALA A 330 -7.16 4.43 21.89
CA ALA A 330 -8.19 5.13 21.10
C ALA A 330 -8.24 6.63 21.42
N GLY A 331 -8.17 6.97 22.71
CA GLY A 331 -8.10 8.36 23.16
C GLY A 331 -6.77 9.05 22.80
N LEU A 332 -5.65 8.34 22.90
CA LEU A 332 -4.32 8.90 22.60
C LEU A 332 -4.13 9.18 21.10
N PHE A 333 -4.55 8.23 20.26
CA PHE A 333 -4.35 8.27 18.82
C PHE A 333 -5.59 8.72 18.04
N ASN A 334 -6.66 9.14 18.73
CA ASN A 334 -7.91 9.62 18.13
C ASN A 334 -8.49 8.66 17.09
N PHE A 335 -8.87 7.45 17.53
CA PHE A 335 -9.65 6.50 16.74
C PHE A 335 -10.88 6.03 17.50
N THR A 336 -11.83 5.43 16.79
CA THR A 336 -13.06 4.85 17.35
C THR A 336 -13.06 3.34 17.17
N LEU A 337 -13.84 2.64 17.98
CA LEU A 337 -13.85 1.17 18.01
C LEU A 337 -15.13 0.61 17.41
N GLN A 338 -14.97 -0.41 16.57
CA GLN A 338 -16.04 -1.33 16.20
C GLN A 338 -15.65 -2.74 16.65
N TYR A 339 -16.55 -3.43 17.34
CA TYR A 339 -16.27 -4.78 17.84
C TYR A 339 -16.67 -5.84 16.83
N ILE A 340 -15.82 -6.86 16.68
CA ILE A 340 -16.07 -8.04 15.87
C ILE A 340 -15.81 -9.27 16.72
N GLU A 341 -16.72 -10.24 16.69
CA GLU A 341 -16.50 -11.54 17.33
C GLU A 341 -16.15 -12.60 16.28
N PRO A 342 -15.23 -13.52 16.59
CA PRO A 342 -15.09 -14.75 15.82
C PRO A 342 -16.38 -15.59 15.82
N GLN A 343 -16.48 -16.57 14.92
CA GLN A 343 -17.60 -17.50 14.95
C GLN A 343 -17.67 -18.21 16.31
N PRO A 344 -18.89 -18.57 16.79
CA PRO A 344 -19.05 -19.22 18.09
C PRO A 344 -18.14 -20.45 18.22
N GLY A 345 -17.32 -20.47 19.27
CA GLY A 345 -16.39 -21.55 19.57
C GLY A 345 -14.98 -21.40 18.97
N GLU A 346 -14.76 -20.51 17.99
CA GLU A 346 -13.42 -20.38 17.37
C GLU A 346 -12.42 -19.62 18.24
N ARG A 347 -12.88 -18.61 19.00
CA ARG A 347 -12.06 -17.82 19.95
C ARG A 347 -10.73 -17.35 19.31
N TRP A 348 -9.58 -17.70 19.86
CA TRP A 348 -8.25 -17.37 19.32
C TRP A 348 -8.03 -17.89 17.91
N GLY A 349 -8.60 -19.06 17.58
CA GLY A 349 -8.39 -19.75 16.31
C GLY A 349 -7.36 -20.87 16.37
N HIS A 350 -7.48 -21.78 15.41
CA HIS A 350 -6.54 -22.86 15.10
C HIS A 350 -6.30 -22.92 13.60
N GLN A 351 -5.20 -23.56 13.21
CA GLN A 351 -4.91 -23.83 11.82
C GLN A 351 -5.82 -24.95 11.30
N LEU A 352 -6.44 -24.73 10.15
CA LEU A 352 -7.26 -25.69 9.44
C LEU A 352 -6.37 -26.54 8.52
N ASP A 353 -6.87 -27.69 8.07
CA ASP A 353 -6.14 -28.63 7.19
C ASP A 353 -5.62 -28.00 5.89
N ASN A 354 -6.27 -26.92 5.44
CA ASN A 354 -5.87 -26.17 4.25
C ASN A 354 -4.76 -25.14 4.50
N GLY A 355 -4.21 -25.09 5.71
CA GLY A 355 -3.17 -24.15 6.15
C GLY A 355 -3.67 -22.77 6.58
N SER A 356 -4.96 -22.45 6.38
CA SER A 356 -5.55 -21.18 6.82
C SER A 356 -5.94 -21.22 8.29
N TRP A 357 -6.19 -20.04 8.87
CA TRP A 357 -6.63 -19.90 10.26
C TRP A 357 -8.08 -19.46 10.36
N ASN A 358 -8.78 -19.99 11.36
CA ASN A 358 -10.06 -19.46 11.81
C ASN A 358 -9.89 -18.60 13.07
N GLY A 359 -10.98 -18.22 13.73
CA GLY A 359 -10.92 -17.45 14.97
C GLY A 359 -10.30 -16.05 14.79
N MET A 360 -9.78 -15.50 15.88
CA MET A 360 -9.09 -14.22 15.89
C MET A 360 -7.89 -14.18 14.95
N VAL A 361 -7.01 -15.19 14.97
CA VAL A 361 -5.84 -15.26 14.07
C VAL A 361 -6.30 -15.19 12.60
N GLY A 362 -7.39 -15.90 12.26
CA GLY A 362 -7.97 -15.88 10.93
C GLY A 362 -8.53 -14.52 10.52
N LEU A 363 -9.28 -13.85 11.42
CA LEU A 363 -9.83 -12.52 11.17
C LEU A 363 -8.72 -11.49 10.92
N LEU A 364 -7.66 -11.50 11.74
CA LEU A 364 -6.51 -10.62 11.59
C LEU A 364 -5.74 -10.92 10.28
N GLY A 365 -5.45 -12.19 10.01
CA GLY A 365 -4.70 -12.59 8.81
C GLY A 365 -5.41 -12.29 7.50
N ARG A 366 -6.74 -12.22 7.51
CA ARG A 366 -7.54 -11.81 6.33
C ARG A 366 -7.77 -10.30 6.25
N GLY A 367 -7.39 -9.54 7.28
CA GLY A 367 -7.67 -8.10 7.39
C GLY A 367 -9.16 -7.80 7.61
N GLU A 368 -9.89 -8.74 8.20
CA GLU A 368 -11.29 -8.57 8.62
C GLU A 368 -11.37 -7.92 10.02
N GLY A 369 -10.28 -7.97 10.79
CA GLY A 369 -10.08 -7.20 12.01
C GLY A 369 -8.70 -6.54 12.02
N ASP A 370 -8.58 -5.43 12.74
CA ASP A 370 -7.36 -4.61 12.79
C ASP A 370 -6.53 -4.90 14.05
N ILE A 371 -7.19 -5.07 15.19
CA ILE A 371 -6.56 -5.37 16.48
C ILE A 371 -7.29 -6.55 17.11
N GLY A 372 -6.57 -7.51 17.69
CA GLY A 372 -7.14 -8.61 18.46
C GLY A 372 -6.77 -8.50 19.94
N VAL A 373 -7.76 -8.59 20.83
CA VAL A 373 -7.52 -8.68 22.27
C VAL A 373 -8.24 -9.87 22.89
N GLY A 374 -7.58 -10.53 23.85
CA GLY A 374 -8.07 -11.74 24.47
C GLY A 374 -6.96 -12.60 25.07
N VAL A 375 -6.04 -12.00 25.84
CA VAL A 375 -4.95 -12.74 26.52
C VAL A 375 -4.13 -13.62 25.56
N LEU A 376 -3.50 -12.98 24.57
CA LEU A 376 -2.69 -13.66 23.57
C LEU A 376 -1.25 -13.84 24.07
N TYR A 377 -0.79 -15.08 24.17
CA TYR A 377 0.64 -15.35 24.35
C TYR A 377 1.41 -15.06 23.06
N VAL A 378 2.53 -14.36 23.19
CA VAL A 378 3.51 -14.18 22.11
C VAL A 378 4.16 -15.54 21.86
N THR A 379 3.90 -16.13 20.69
CA THR A 379 4.42 -17.45 20.36
C THR A 379 4.83 -17.52 18.89
N SER A 380 5.90 -18.27 18.63
CA SER A 380 6.28 -18.70 17.28
C SER A 380 5.62 -20.04 16.90
N LEU A 381 4.91 -20.69 17.82
CA LEU A 381 4.28 -21.99 17.60
C LEU A 381 3.16 -21.91 16.55
N GLY A 382 3.11 -22.93 15.68
CA GLY A 382 2.06 -23.11 14.69
C GLY A 382 2.06 -22.11 13.53
N GLY A 383 3.06 -21.24 13.40
CA GLY A 383 3.11 -20.27 12.28
C GLY A 383 2.12 -19.11 12.43
N ARG A 384 1.63 -18.81 13.65
CA ARG A 384 0.70 -17.68 13.89
C ARG A 384 1.26 -16.34 13.43
N GLN A 385 2.58 -16.16 13.53
CA GLN A 385 3.27 -14.93 13.10
C GLN A 385 3.17 -14.65 11.60
N GLU A 386 2.76 -15.63 10.79
CA GLU A 386 2.46 -15.43 9.36
C GLU A 386 1.16 -14.64 9.13
N PHE A 387 0.24 -14.68 10.11
CA PHE A 387 -1.12 -14.14 10.01
C PHE A 387 -1.36 -12.94 10.94
N GLN A 388 -0.54 -12.76 11.98
CA GLN A 388 -0.65 -11.64 12.91
C GLN A 388 0.71 -11.21 13.43
N GLU A 389 0.78 -9.98 13.94
CA GLU A 389 1.92 -9.47 14.69
C GLU A 389 1.52 -9.19 16.14
N TYR A 390 2.52 -9.04 17.00
CA TYR A 390 2.33 -8.77 18.43
C TYR A 390 2.93 -7.42 18.79
N SER A 391 2.24 -6.68 19.65
CA SER A 391 2.87 -5.58 20.38
C SER A 391 3.92 -6.14 21.36
N ALA A 392 4.64 -5.24 22.02
CA ALA A 392 5.32 -5.63 23.25
C ALA A 392 4.30 -6.22 24.25
N PRO A 393 4.68 -7.28 25.00
CA PRO A 393 3.82 -7.80 26.06
C PRO A 393 3.60 -6.73 27.12
N TYR A 394 2.35 -6.55 27.54
CA TYR A 394 1.95 -5.60 28.58
C TYR A 394 1.53 -6.29 29.89
N ASP A 395 1.52 -7.62 29.89
CA ASP A 395 1.35 -8.47 31.07
C ASP A 395 2.35 -9.63 30.99
N ASN A 396 2.84 -10.08 32.14
CA ASN A 396 3.89 -11.07 32.26
C ASN A 396 3.39 -12.30 33.02
N GLU A 397 2.79 -13.23 32.30
CA GLU A 397 2.59 -14.61 32.76
C GLU A 397 3.54 -15.53 32.00
N VAL A 398 4.54 -16.08 32.70
CA VAL A 398 5.45 -17.08 32.13
C VAL A 398 4.89 -18.47 32.42
N ASN A 399 4.20 -19.04 31.44
CA ASN A 399 3.86 -20.46 31.46
C ASN A 399 4.97 -21.25 30.77
N ILE A 400 5.79 -21.94 31.56
CA ILE A 400 6.73 -22.93 31.05
C ILE A 400 5.86 -24.12 30.62
N VAL A 401 5.67 -24.27 29.31
CA VAL A 401 5.09 -25.49 28.75
C VAL A 401 6.19 -26.53 28.78
N GLU A 402 6.11 -27.48 29.72
CA GLU A 402 6.97 -28.68 29.75
C GLU A 402 6.69 -29.60 28.57
#